data_AF-A0A9W4M9W8-F1
#
_entry.id   AF-A0A9W4M9W8-F1
#
_cell.length_a   1.000
_cell.length_b   1.000
_cell.length_c   1.000
_cell.angle_alpha   90.00
_cell.angle_beta   90.00
_cell.angle_gamma   90.00
#
_symmetry.space_group_name_H-M   'P 1'
#
loop_
_entity.id
_entity.type
_entity.pdbx_description
1 polymer ?
#
loop_
_entity_poly.entity_id
_entity_poly.type
_entity_poly.pdbx_seq_one_letter_code
_entity_poly.pdbx_strand_id
1 'polypeptide(L)'
;MRASIEVADIFRAAGPAYRAANAGHLSLAQLKVMSAIEHCRTAALGGHVEACENCGQWRIAYNSCRNRHCPKCQGAAARTWLAEREADLLPLGHFHVVFTLPAEIADIAFQNKALVYDLLFRAASETMLTIAADPRHLGARIGITAVLHTWGSAMTHHPHVHMIVPGGGIAPDASRWISSQPAFLLPVRVVGKLFRRLFLTRLVALRDADRLAFFGSLAHLTERRAFLRHLAPVQGTRWVVYAKAPFAGPEAVLAYLSRYTHRVAISNSRLMAFDETSVTFRYKDYRRDGADRQ
;
A
#
# COMPACT_ATOMS: atom_id res chain seq x y z
N MET A 1 -20.52 -11.99 9.16
CA MET A 1 -20.60 -11.60 10.58
C MET A 1 -20.25 -10.12 10.68
N ARG A 2 -21.13 -9.29 11.25
CA ARG A 2 -20.85 -7.85 11.44
C ARG A 2 -19.79 -7.72 12.54
N ALA A 3 -18.80 -6.85 12.36
CA ALA A 3 -17.85 -6.57 13.44
C ALA A 3 -18.62 -5.93 14.60
N SER A 4 -18.27 -6.30 15.84
CA SER A 4 -18.86 -5.69 17.04
C SER A 4 -18.52 -4.21 17.17
N ILE A 5 -17.39 -3.80 16.60
CA ILE A 5 -16.89 -2.43 16.58
C ILE A 5 -16.47 -2.05 15.16
N GLU A 6 -16.91 -0.88 14.69
CA GLU A 6 -16.51 -0.30 13.43
C GLU A 6 -15.71 0.99 13.63
N VAL A 7 -14.88 1.36 12.65
CA VAL A 7 -14.19 2.67 12.67
C VAL A 7 -15.18 3.84 12.77
N ALA A 8 -16.39 3.67 12.23
CA ALA A 8 -17.47 4.65 12.34
C ALA A 8 -17.96 4.84 13.78
N ASP A 9 -17.91 3.81 14.63
CA ASP A 9 -18.30 3.93 16.03
C ASP A 9 -17.27 4.77 16.79
N ILE A 10 -15.98 4.50 16.55
CA ILE A 10 -14.87 5.27 17.13
C ILE A 10 -14.93 6.74 16.68
N PHE A 11 -15.16 7.01 15.40
CA PHE A 11 -15.28 8.38 14.91
C PHE A 11 -16.48 9.12 15.48
N ARG A 12 -17.62 8.45 15.67
CA ARG A 12 -18.79 9.07 16.30
C ARG A 12 -18.55 9.40 17.77
N ALA A 13 -17.90 8.51 18.52
CA ALA A 13 -17.61 8.72 19.94
C ALA A 13 -16.48 9.72 20.19
N ALA A 14 -15.31 9.53 19.55
CA ALA A 14 -14.09 10.29 19.84
C ALA A 14 -13.74 11.36 18.78
N GLY A 15 -14.37 11.31 17.60
CA GLY A 15 -14.08 12.23 16.50
C GLY A 15 -14.31 13.71 16.81
N PRO A 16 -15.38 14.13 17.52
CA PRO A 16 -15.58 15.53 17.90
C PRO A 16 -14.41 16.09 18.73
N ALA A 17 -14.01 15.38 19.79
CA ALA A 17 -12.89 15.79 20.64
C ALA A 17 -11.57 15.81 19.86
N TYR A 18 -11.32 14.78 19.02
CA TYR A 18 -10.13 14.73 18.17
C TYR A 18 -10.05 15.91 17.19
N ARG A 19 -11.16 16.28 16.55
CA ARG A 19 -11.24 17.43 15.64
C ARG A 19 -10.98 18.75 16.35
N ALA A 20 -11.52 18.92 17.56
CA ALA A 20 -11.29 20.12 18.37
C ALA A 20 -9.81 20.23 18.78
N ALA A 21 -9.22 19.14 19.29
CA ALA A 21 -7.82 19.10 19.70
C ALA A 21 -6.83 19.30 18.54
N ASN A 22 -7.23 18.96 17.30
CA ASN A 22 -6.40 19.07 16.09
C ASN A 22 -6.91 20.15 15.12
N ALA A 23 -7.61 21.17 15.63
CA ALA A 23 -8.06 22.29 14.82
C ALA A 23 -6.86 22.95 14.11
N GLY A 24 -7.00 23.26 12.81
CA GLY A 24 -5.92 23.78 11.97
C GLY A 24 -4.90 22.74 11.48
N HIS A 25 -4.88 21.53 12.04
CA HIS A 25 -3.92 20.47 11.69
C HIS A 25 -4.55 19.35 10.82
N LEU A 26 -5.88 19.32 10.73
CA LEU A 26 -6.61 18.41 9.84
C LEU A 26 -6.95 19.10 8.52
N SER A 27 -6.52 18.51 7.42
CA SER A 27 -6.94 18.95 6.08
C SER A 27 -8.44 18.75 5.88
N LEU A 28 -9.04 19.55 5.00
CA LEU A 28 -10.42 19.37 4.56
C LEU A 28 -10.69 17.96 4.05
N ALA A 29 -9.72 17.34 3.36
CA ALA A 29 -9.82 15.97 2.89
C ALA A 29 -9.96 14.96 4.03
N GLN A 30 -9.17 15.10 5.11
CA GLN A 30 -9.29 14.25 6.30
C GLN A 30 -10.63 14.43 6.98
N LEU A 31 -11.09 15.67 7.15
CA LEU A 31 -12.40 15.96 7.74
C LEU A 31 -13.54 15.32 6.94
N LYS A 32 -13.53 15.46 5.60
CA LYS A 32 -14.51 14.82 4.71
C LYS A 32 -14.46 13.29 4.82
N VAL A 33 -13.29 12.69 4.97
CA VAL A 33 -13.15 11.24 5.18
C VAL A 33 -13.77 10.82 6.51
N MET A 34 -13.53 11.56 7.59
CA MET A 34 -14.15 11.27 8.90
C MET A 34 -15.67 11.30 8.79
N SER A 35 -16.25 12.38 8.27
CA SER A 35 -17.71 12.51 8.11
C SER A 35 -18.31 11.48 7.17
N ALA A 36 -17.61 11.12 6.09
CA ALA A 36 -18.07 10.07 5.19
C ALA A 36 -18.15 8.71 5.90
N ILE A 37 -17.18 8.39 6.76
CA ILE A 37 -17.15 7.15 7.53
C ILE A 37 -18.24 7.15 8.61
N GLU A 38 -18.43 8.25 9.32
CA GLU A 38 -19.48 8.42 10.36
C GLU A 38 -20.90 8.21 9.80
N HIS A 39 -21.20 8.77 8.62
CA HIS A 39 -22.52 8.68 8.00
C HIS A 39 -22.74 7.42 7.18
N CYS A 40 -21.69 6.64 6.89
CA CYS A 40 -21.78 5.50 5.98
C CYS A 40 -22.74 4.41 6.49
N ARG A 41 -23.71 4.02 5.66
CA ARG A 41 -24.76 3.04 5.99
C ARG A 41 -25.61 3.48 7.19
N THR A 42 -25.97 4.76 7.22
CA THR A 42 -26.93 5.34 8.18
C THR A 42 -28.04 6.08 7.44
N ALA A 43 -29.12 6.42 8.15
CA ALA A 43 -30.24 7.19 7.59
C ALA A 43 -29.81 8.56 7.01
N ALA A 44 -28.69 9.12 7.47
CA ALA A 44 -28.16 10.38 6.96
C ALA A 44 -27.81 10.37 5.46
N LEU A 45 -27.58 9.18 4.87
CA LEU A 45 -27.34 9.01 3.43
C LEU A 45 -28.56 8.46 2.68
N GLY A 46 -29.72 8.39 3.34
CA GLY A 46 -30.89 7.67 2.84
C GLY A 46 -30.69 6.16 2.75
N GLY A 47 -31.68 5.48 2.20
CA GLY A 47 -31.66 4.04 2.00
C GLY A 47 -32.86 3.56 1.21
N HIS A 48 -32.95 2.24 1.07
CA HIS A 48 -34.05 1.55 0.41
C HIS A 48 -34.57 0.42 1.28
N VAL A 49 -35.81 0.00 1.03
CA VAL A 49 -36.38 -1.19 1.66
C VAL A 49 -36.12 -2.37 0.73
N GLU A 50 -35.50 -3.41 1.27
CA GLU A 50 -35.35 -4.69 0.59
C GLU A 50 -36.37 -5.64 1.19
N ALA A 51 -37.18 -6.30 0.35
CA ALA A 51 -38.15 -7.29 0.78
C ALA A 51 -37.92 -8.60 0.01
N CYS A 52 -37.99 -9.72 0.71
CA CYS A 52 -37.96 -11.04 0.09
C CYS A 52 -39.37 -11.42 -0.36
N GLU A 53 -39.56 -11.59 -1.67
CA GLU A 53 -40.85 -11.98 -2.24
C GLU A 53 -41.30 -13.38 -1.80
N ASN A 54 -40.38 -14.24 -1.36
CA ASN A 54 -40.68 -15.62 -0.98
C ASN A 54 -41.08 -15.79 0.50
N CYS A 55 -40.50 -15.02 1.41
CA CYS A 55 -40.77 -15.15 2.86
C CYS A 55 -41.32 -13.89 3.54
N GLY A 56 -41.49 -12.79 2.79
CA GLY A 56 -42.05 -11.53 3.31
C GLY A 56 -41.13 -10.76 4.26
N GLN A 57 -39.95 -11.29 4.60
CA GLN A 57 -38.97 -10.57 5.42
C GLN A 57 -38.50 -9.32 4.68
N TRP A 58 -38.48 -8.19 5.39
CA TRP A 58 -37.98 -6.94 4.87
C TRP A 58 -36.89 -6.36 5.77
N ARG A 59 -36.03 -5.52 5.20
CA ARG A 59 -35.01 -4.76 5.93
C ARG A 59 -34.78 -3.40 5.30
N ILE A 60 -34.36 -2.43 6.11
CA ILE A 60 -33.84 -1.16 5.63
C ILE A 60 -32.36 -1.33 5.29
N ALA A 61 -32.00 -1.02 4.05
CA ALA A 61 -30.63 -1.01 3.57
C ALA A 61 -30.19 0.43 3.33
N TYR A 62 -29.32 0.96 4.21
CA TYR A 62 -28.80 2.31 4.07
C TYR A 62 -27.71 2.42 2.99
N ASN A 63 -27.62 3.59 2.38
CA ASN A 63 -26.66 3.89 1.32
C ASN A 63 -25.22 3.97 1.82
N SER A 64 -24.28 3.63 0.95
CA SER A 64 -22.85 3.68 1.21
C SER A 64 -22.26 5.06 0.92
N CYS A 65 -21.30 5.53 1.71
CA CYS A 65 -20.60 6.79 1.43
C CYS A 65 -19.68 6.74 0.20
N ARG A 66 -19.38 5.55 -0.32
CA ARG A 66 -18.47 5.27 -1.46
C ARG A 66 -17.04 5.82 -1.32
N ASN A 67 -16.68 6.40 -0.17
CA ASN A 67 -15.33 6.90 0.06
C ASN A 67 -14.31 5.74 0.12
N ARG A 68 -13.17 5.89 -0.57
CA ARG A 68 -12.10 4.88 -0.64
C ARG A 68 -11.48 4.50 0.70
N HIS A 69 -11.55 5.40 1.69
CA HIS A 69 -11.03 5.17 3.03
C HIS A 69 -12.01 4.43 3.93
N CYS A 70 -13.27 4.29 3.52
CA CYS A 70 -14.29 3.62 4.33
C CYS A 70 -14.09 2.10 4.34
N PRO A 71 -13.97 1.46 5.51
CA PRO A 71 -13.73 0.01 5.61
C PRO A 71 -14.91 -0.85 5.15
N LYS A 72 -16.08 -0.25 4.87
CA LYS A 72 -17.33 -0.93 4.49
C LYS A 72 -17.63 -0.89 2.99
N CYS A 73 -17.20 0.15 2.27
CA CYS A 73 -17.75 0.46 0.94
C CYS A 73 -17.07 -0.27 -0.21
N GLN A 74 -15.77 -0.53 -0.10
CA GLN A 74 -14.95 -0.80 -1.28
C GLN A 74 -14.92 -2.29 -1.69
N GLY A 75 -15.72 -3.15 -1.04
CA GLY A 75 -15.68 -4.59 -1.28
C GLY A 75 -16.11 -5.00 -2.70
N ALA A 76 -17.11 -4.32 -3.28
CA ALA A 76 -17.56 -4.61 -4.64
C ALA A 76 -16.51 -4.17 -5.68
N ALA A 77 -16.05 -2.92 -5.59
CA ALA A 77 -15.00 -2.39 -6.46
C ALA A 77 -13.72 -3.23 -6.40
N ALA A 78 -13.31 -3.68 -5.21
CA ALA A 78 -12.17 -4.57 -5.03
C ALA A 78 -12.32 -5.91 -5.77
N ARG A 79 -13.53 -6.49 -5.79
CA ARG A 79 -13.82 -7.74 -6.50
C ARG A 79 -13.84 -7.56 -8.02
N THR A 80 -14.46 -6.47 -8.49
CA THR A 80 -14.43 -6.13 -9.93
C THR A 80 -13.00 -5.95 -10.40
N TRP A 81 -12.22 -5.13 -9.68
CA TRP A 81 -10.81 -4.93 -10.00
C TRP A 81 -10.01 -6.24 -9.95
N LEU A 82 -10.27 -7.11 -8.97
CA LEU A 82 -9.62 -8.43 -8.88
C LEU A 82 -9.90 -9.28 -10.12
N ALA A 83 -11.17 -9.42 -10.50
CA ALA A 83 -11.57 -10.24 -11.66
C ALA A 83 -10.93 -9.73 -12.95
N GLU A 84 -10.87 -8.40 -13.14
CA GLU A 84 -10.18 -7.80 -14.29
C GLU A 84 -8.69 -8.10 -14.30
N ARG A 85 -8.00 -8.04 -13.14
CA ARG A 85 -6.56 -8.34 -13.08
C ARG A 85 -6.25 -9.82 -13.18
N GLU A 86 -7.17 -10.68 -12.73
CA GLU A 86 -7.07 -12.13 -12.92
C GLU A 86 -7.18 -12.49 -14.41
N ALA A 87 -8.02 -11.77 -15.16
CA ALA A 87 -8.11 -11.94 -16.62
C ALA A 87 -6.83 -11.52 -17.37
N ASP A 88 -6.02 -10.63 -16.78
CA ASP A 88 -4.73 -10.21 -17.33
C ASP A 88 -3.59 -11.21 -17.01
N LEU A 89 -3.82 -12.24 -16.19
CA LEU A 89 -2.79 -13.21 -15.81
C LEU A 89 -2.48 -14.18 -16.95
N LEU A 90 -1.18 -14.32 -17.23
CA LEU A 90 -0.68 -15.34 -18.13
C LEU A 90 -0.63 -16.71 -17.40
N PRO A 91 -0.84 -17.85 -18.09
CA PRO A 91 -0.81 -19.18 -17.50
C PRO A 91 0.64 -19.65 -17.22
N LEU A 92 1.37 -18.90 -16.40
CA LEU A 92 2.78 -19.12 -16.08
C LEU A 92 3.07 -18.74 -14.62
N GLY A 93 4.24 -19.16 -14.13
CA GLY A 93 4.70 -18.79 -12.79
C GLY A 93 4.86 -17.27 -12.67
N HIS A 94 4.55 -16.71 -11.51
CA HIS A 94 4.73 -15.29 -11.22
C HIS A 94 5.69 -15.12 -10.04
N PHE A 95 6.06 -13.88 -9.74
CA PHE A 95 6.87 -13.50 -8.59
C PHE A 95 6.24 -12.34 -7.86
N HIS A 96 6.25 -12.43 -6.53
CA HIS A 96 5.90 -11.32 -5.65
C HIS A 96 7.18 -10.60 -5.24
N VAL A 97 7.37 -9.39 -5.75
CA VAL A 97 8.53 -8.55 -5.45
C VAL A 97 8.10 -7.37 -4.57
N VAL A 98 8.83 -7.07 -3.51
CA VAL A 98 8.48 -5.99 -2.57
C VAL A 98 9.67 -5.07 -2.38
N PHE A 99 9.45 -3.78 -2.60
CA PHE A 99 10.41 -2.71 -2.37
C PHE A 99 9.97 -1.91 -1.16
N THR A 100 10.80 -1.86 -0.12
CA THR A 100 10.50 -1.16 1.13
C THR A 100 11.46 0.01 1.32
N LEU A 101 10.92 1.17 1.71
CA LEU A 101 11.73 2.32 2.10
C LEU A 101 12.25 2.16 3.54
N PRO A 102 13.52 2.51 3.81
CA PRO A 102 14.03 2.67 5.17
C PRO A 102 13.23 3.70 5.98
N ALA A 103 13.24 3.56 7.31
CA ALA A 103 12.45 4.41 8.21
C ALA A 103 12.79 5.91 8.06
N GLU A 104 14.07 6.23 7.88
CA GLU A 104 14.58 7.59 7.71
C GLU A 104 14.01 8.28 6.46
N ILE A 105 13.63 7.49 5.45
CA ILE A 105 12.99 7.97 4.22
C ILE A 105 11.47 7.97 4.38
N ALA A 106 10.91 7.06 5.17
CA ALA A 106 9.46 7.01 5.43
C ALA A 106 8.95 8.35 5.98
N ASP A 107 9.69 8.99 6.89
CA ASP A 107 9.29 10.30 7.43
C ASP A 107 9.29 11.41 6.37
N ILE A 108 10.30 11.42 5.48
CA ILE A 108 10.33 12.32 4.31
C ILE A 108 9.12 12.06 3.40
N ALA A 109 8.80 10.78 3.18
CA ALA A 109 7.66 10.36 2.39
C ALA A 109 6.31 10.76 3.02
N PHE A 110 6.22 10.81 4.34
CA PHE A 110 5.00 11.22 5.04
C PHE A 110 4.67 12.70 4.79
N GLN A 111 5.68 13.58 4.75
CA GLN A 111 5.50 15.00 4.44
C GLN A 111 5.38 15.26 2.93
N ASN A 112 5.96 14.40 2.08
CA ASN A 112 6.05 14.59 0.62
C ASN A 112 5.39 13.45 -0.18
N LYS A 113 4.21 13.01 0.27
CA LYS A 113 3.53 11.78 -0.21
C LYS A 113 3.51 11.63 -1.73
N ALA A 114 2.99 12.62 -2.45
CA ALA A 114 2.82 12.52 -3.91
C ALA A 114 4.17 12.31 -4.62
N LEU A 115 5.17 13.15 -4.30
CA LEU A 115 6.48 13.12 -4.94
C LEU A 115 7.27 11.85 -4.59
N VAL A 116 7.30 11.48 -3.31
CA VAL A 116 8.11 10.35 -2.85
C VAL A 116 7.48 9.01 -3.22
N TYR A 117 6.15 8.92 -3.26
CA TYR A 117 5.48 7.71 -3.73
C TYR A 117 5.58 7.55 -5.27
N ASP A 118 5.46 8.63 -6.05
CA ASP A 118 5.74 8.59 -7.49
C ASP A 118 7.19 8.14 -7.74
N LEU A 119 8.15 8.71 -6.98
CA LEU A 119 9.54 8.28 -7.05
C LEU A 119 9.73 6.80 -6.68
N LEU A 120 9.04 6.30 -5.65
CA LEU A 120 9.10 4.90 -5.25
C LEU A 120 8.64 3.98 -6.40
N PHE A 121 7.52 4.29 -7.04
CA PHE A 121 7.05 3.55 -8.21
C PHE A 121 8.06 3.57 -9.35
N ARG A 122 8.55 4.76 -9.73
CA ARG A 122 9.49 4.92 -10.85
C ARG A 122 10.79 4.16 -10.61
N ALA A 123 11.41 4.37 -9.45
CA ALA A 123 12.70 3.76 -9.12
C ALA A 123 12.58 2.23 -9.02
N ALA A 124 11.50 1.71 -8.41
CA ALA A 124 11.28 0.26 -8.31
C ALA A 124 11.06 -0.38 -9.69
N SER A 125 10.17 0.20 -10.51
CA SER A 125 9.85 -0.34 -11.84
C SER A 125 11.05 -0.27 -12.78
N GLU A 126 11.76 0.85 -12.81
CA GLU A 126 12.97 1.01 -13.62
C GLU A 126 14.08 0.05 -13.21
N THR A 127 14.25 -0.18 -11.90
CA THR A 127 15.21 -1.19 -11.41
C THR A 127 14.87 -2.55 -11.99
N MET A 128 13.61 -2.98 -11.90
CA MET A 128 13.19 -4.29 -12.38
C MET A 128 13.36 -4.42 -13.90
N LEU A 129 12.91 -3.42 -14.67
CA LEU A 129 13.02 -3.43 -16.13
C LEU A 129 14.48 -3.42 -16.59
N THR A 130 15.34 -2.62 -15.94
CA THR A 130 16.77 -2.52 -16.29
C THR A 130 17.49 -3.83 -16.04
N ILE A 131 17.32 -4.43 -14.84
CA ILE A 131 18.02 -5.66 -14.48
C ILE A 131 17.45 -6.85 -15.26
N ALA A 132 16.16 -6.88 -15.55
CA ALA A 132 15.57 -7.94 -16.38
C ALA A 132 16.06 -7.90 -17.84
N ALA A 133 16.29 -6.71 -18.39
CA ALA A 133 16.77 -6.56 -19.77
C ALA A 133 18.25 -6.96 -19.95
N ASP A 134 19.06 -6.99 -18.88
CA ASP A 134 20.48 -7.39 -18.95
C ASP A 134 20.59 -8.90 -19.32
N PRO A 135 21.27 -9.26 -20.43
CA PRO A 135 21.49 -10.66 -20.83
C PRO A 135 22.27 -11.49 -19.81
N ARG A 136 23.02 -10.87 -18.90
CA ARG A 136 23.69 -11.56 -17.78
C ARG A 136 22.70 -11.97 -16.68
N HIS A 137 21.45 -11.56 -16.79
CA HIS A 137 20.36 -11.88 -15.88
C HIS A 137 19.25 -12.62 -16.64
N LEU A 138 18.15 -11.95 -16.98
CA LEU A 138 17.04 -12.58 -17.71
C LEU A 138 17.13 -12.32 -19.22
N GLY A 139 17.66 -11.17 -19.64
CA GLY A 139 17.72 -10.77 -21.04
C GLY A 139 16.35 -10.56 -21.69
N ALA A 140 15.33 -10.13 -20.92
CA ALA A 140 13.96 -10.02 -21.41
C ALA A 140 13.24 -8.76 -20.92
N ARG A 141 12.28 -8.30 -21.72
CA ARG A 141 11.32 -7.25 -21.36
C ARG A 141 10.16 -7.87 -20.59
N ILE A 142 10.12 -7.59 -19.29
CA ILE A 142 9.09 -8.09 -18.36
C ILE A 142 7.89 -7.14 -18.25
N GLY A 143 6.74 -7.69 -17.87
CA GLY A 143 5.58 -6.92 -17.39
C GLY A 143 5.59 -6.76 -15.87
N ILE A 144 4.99 -5.70 -15.34
CA ILE A 144 4.92 -5.44 -13.89
C ILE A 144 3.55 -4.85 -13.54
N THR A 145 2.87 -5.44 -12.57
CA THR A 145 1.72 -4.82 -11.89
C THR A 145 2.16 -4.39 -10.50
N ALA A 146 2.14 -3.09 -10.21
CA ALA A 146 2.65 -2.52 -8.96
C ALA A 146 1.54 -1.86 -8.12
N VAL A 147 1.57 -2.08 -6.79
CA VAL A 147 0.60 -1.53 -5.83
C VAL A 147 1.33 -0.94 -4.63
N LEU A 148 0.98 0.30 -4.26
CA LEU A 148 1.53 1.01 -3.10
C LEU A 148 0.80 0.64 -1.82
N HIS A 149 1.57 0.31 -0.79
CA HIS A 149 1.11 0.17 0.59
C HIS A 149 1.84 1.19 1.45
N THR A 150 1.12 1.91 2.31
CA THR A 150 1.70 2.98 3.15
C THR A 150 1.75 2.66 4.63
N TRP A 151 1.20 1.51 5.04
CA TRP A 151 1.04 1.14 6.44
C TRP A 151 1.52 -0.28 6.71
N GLY A 152 2.22 -0.47 7.81
CA GLY A 152 2.53 -1.79 8.37
C GLY A 152 1.33 -2.38 9.10
N SER A 153 1.41 -3.67 9.46
CA SER A 153 0.34 -4.32 10.21
C SER A 153 0.10 -3.64 11.56
N ALA A 154 1.15 -3.17 12.25
CA ALA A 154 1.03 -2.39 13.49
C ALA A 154 0.51 -0.95 13.29
N MET A 155 0.00 -0.59 12.10
CA MET A 155 -0.49 0.75 11.75
C MET A 155 0.58 1.84 11.78
N THR A 156 1.86 1.46 11.74
CA THR A 156 2.98 2.39 11.55
C THR A 156 3.11 2.78 10.08
N HIS A 157 3.51 4.02 9.82
CA HIS A 157 3.78 4.47 8.45
C HIS A 157 4.97 3.68 7.89
N HIS A 158 4.73 2.99 6.79
CA HIS A 158 5.69 2.05 6.21
C HIS A 158 5.46 1.96 4.70
N PRO A 159 5.93 2.95 3.92
CA PRO A 159 5.74 2.96 2.48
C PRO A 159 6.56 1.86 1.79
N HIS A 160 5.85 1.00 1.06
CA HIS A 160 6.42 -0.08 0.25
C HIS A 160 5.56 -0.32 -0.98
N VAL A 161 6.17 -0.82 -2.04
CA VAL A 161 5.47 -1.23 -3.26
C VAL A 161 5.56 -2.74 -3.40
N HIS A 162 4.41 -3.38 -3.59
CA HIS A 162 4.33 -4.76 -4.01
C HIS A 162 4.18 -4.83 -5.53
N MET A 163 4.89 -5.76 -6.14
CA MET A 163 4.85 -6.04 -7.56
C MET A 163 4.50 -7.49 -7.81
N ILE A 164 3.64 -7.72 -8.79
CA ILE A 164 3.45 -9.01 -9.44
C ILE A 164 4.19 -8.95 -10.77
N VAL A 165 5.07 -9.91 -10.98
CA VAL A 165 5.94 -9.98 -12.16
C VAL A 165 5.82 -11.38 -12.77
N PRO A 166 5.50 -11.51 -14.06
CA PRO A 166 5.57 -12.79 -14.78
C PRO A 166 6.95 -13.44 -14.64
N GLY A 167 6.99 -14.76 -14.60
CA GLY A 167 8.21 -15.58 -14.55
C GLY A 167 8.92 -15.65 -15.89
N GLY A 168 9.18 -14.50 -16.48
CA GLY A 168 9.74 -14.35 -17.82
C GLY A 168 9.29 -13.05 -18.48
N GLY A 169 9.74 -12.86 -19.71
CA GLY A 169 9.39 -11.70 -20.51
C GLY A 169 9.56 -11.95 -22.00
N ILE A 170 9.31 -10.93 -22.81
CA ILE A 170 9.48 -10.97 -24.25
C ILE A 170 10.94 -10.65 -24.58
N ALA A 171 11.55 -11.37 -25.52
CA ALA A 171 12.88 -11.06 -26.03
C ALA A 171 12.98 -9.59 -26.52
N PRO A 172 14.15 -8.93 -26.46
CA PRO A 172 14.28 -7.53 -26.87
C PRO A 172 13.85 -7.25 -28.32
N ASP A 173 14.01 -8.24 -29.20
CA ASP A 173 13.61 -8.22 -30.61
C ASP A 173 12.14 -8.65 -30.84
N ALA A 174 11.39 -8.90 -29.78
CA ALA A 174 10.01 -9.40 -29.78
C ALA A 174 9.80 -10.78 -30.45
N SER A 175 10.87 -11.53 -30.74
CA SER A 175 10.78 -12.79 -31.48
C SER A 175 10.17 -13.95 -30.70
N ARG A 176 10.36 -13.97 -29.37
CA ARG A 176 9.97 -15.10 -28.51
C ARG A 176 9.80 -14.72 -27.05
N TRP A 177 9.20 -15.63 -26.30
CA TRP A 177 9.19 -15.61 -24.84
C TRP A 177 10.50 -16.14 -24.26
N ILE A 178 10.96 -15.55 -23.15
CA ILE A 178 12.10 -15.97 -22.36
C ILE A 178 11.62 -16.20 -20.93
N SER A 179 11.55 -17.48 -20.53
CA SER A 179 11.15 -17.87 -19.18
C SER A 179 12.27 -17.66 -18.16
N SER A 180 11.92 -17.24 -16.96
CA SER A 180 12.83 -17.29 -15.82
C SER A 180 12.93 -18.73 -15.28
N GLN A 181 13.84 -18.94 -14.34
CA GLN A 181 13.87 -20.20 -13.59
C GLN A 181 12.67 -20.25 -12.62
N PRO A 182 12.12 -21.44 -12.30
CA PRO A 182 10.87 -21.57 -11.52
C PRO A 182 10.88 -20.86 -10.15
N ALA A 183 12.02 -20.82 -9.48
CA ALA A 183 12.18 -20.23 -8.15
C ALA A 183 13.09 -18.99 -8.15
N PHE A 184 13.46 -18.48 -9.32
CA PHE A 184 14.42 -17.40 -9.43
C PHE A 184 14.11 -16.49 -10.63
N LEU A 185 13.81 -15.23 -10.31
CA LEU A 185 13.55 -14.17 -11.29
C LEU A 185 14.80 -13.31 -11.54
N LEU A 186 15.25 -12.58 -10.51
CA LEU A 186 16.42 -11.70 -10.57
C LEU A 186 17.20 -11.74 -9.24
N PRO A 187 18.52 -11.46 -9.26
CA PRO A 187 19.32 -11.43 -8.05
C PRO A 187 18.99 -10.22 -7.16
N VAL A 188 18.28 -10.46 -6.04
CA VAL A 188 17.78 -9.41 -5.12
C VAL A 188 18.86 -8.45 -4.59
N ARG A 189 20.12 -8.90 -4.49
CA ARG A 189 21.25 -8.04 -4.09
C ARG A 189 21.57 -6.98 -5.14
N VAL A 190 21.47 -7.32 -6.43
CA VAL A 190 21.69 -6.38 -7.55
C VAL A 190 20.52 -5.42 -7.64
N VAL A 191 19.30 -5.96 -7.58
CA VAL A 191 18.06 -5.17 -7.56
C VAL A 191 18.08 -4.14 -6.42
N GLY A 192 18.38 -4.56 -5.19
CA GLY A 192 18.45 -3.64 -4.04
C GLY A 192 19.52 -2.55 -4.18
N LYS A 193 20.67 -2.87 -4.78
CA LYS A 193 21.75 -1.88 -5.02
C LYS A 193 21.32 -0.82 -6.05
N LEU A 194 20.75 -1.23 -7.18
CA LEU A 194 20.31 -0.30 -8.22
C LEU A 194 19.12 0.54 -7.72
N PHE A 195 18.14 -0.07 -7.07
CA PHE A 195 17.00 0.64 -6.50
C PHE A 195 17.44 1.74 -5.53
N ARG A 196 18.31 1.42 -4.57
CA ARG A 196 18.88 2.40 -3.64
C ARG A 196 19.53 3.57 -4.38
N ARG A 197 20.36 3.27 -5.40
CA ARG A 197 21.06 4.30 -6.18
C ARG A 197 20.06 5.21 -6.89
N LEU A 198 19.12 4.64 -7.65
CA LEU A 198 18.14 5.40 -8.42
C LEU A 198 17.26 6.26 -7.50
N PHE A 199 16.76 5.67 -6.42
CA PHE A 199 15.90 6.36 -5.48
C PHE A 199 16.62 7.53 -4.81
N LEU A 200 17.79 7.30 -4.21
CA LEU A 200 18.52 8.36 -3.50
C LEU A 200 18.98 9.47 -4.44
N THR A 201 19.45 9.13 -5.64
CA THR A 201 19.86 10.13 -6.65
C THR A 201 18.71 11.07 -6.99
N ARG A 202 17.52 10.52 -7.26
CA ARG A 202 16.34 11.31 -7.62
C ARG A 202 15.73 12.03 -6.43
N LEU A 203 15.80 11.46 -5.23
CA LEU A 203 15.34 12.14 -4.02
C LEU A 203 16.20 13.38 -3.74
N VAL A 204 17.52 13.29 -3.91
CA VAL A 204 18.43 14.44 -3.84
C VAL A 204 18.09 15.46 -4.93
N ALA A 205 17.82 15.03 -6.16
CA ALA A 205 17.41 15.95 -7.22
C ALA A 205 16.09 16.69 -6.91
N LEU A 206 15.10 16.02 -6.29
CA LEU A 206 13.88 16.68 -5.83
C LEU A 206 14.15 17.74 -4.76
N ARG A 207 15.09 17.48 -3.85
CA ARG A 207 15.52 18.47 -2.85
C ARG A 207 16.28 19.62 -3.48
N ASP A 208 17.21 19.34 -4.40
CA ASP A 208 18.04 20.36 -5.05
C ASP A 208 17.21 21.27 -5.96
N ALA A 209 16.03 20.82 -6.40
CA ALA A 209 15.02 21.60 -7.09
C ALA A 209 13.99 22.27 -6.15
N ASP A 210 14.22 22.26 -4.83
CA ASP A 210 13.34 22.80 -3.78
C ASP A 210 11.87 22.33 -3.88
N ARG A 211 11.66 21.08 -4.34
CA ARG A 211 10.32 20.48 -4.48
C ARG A 211 9.85 19.75 -3.23
N LEU A 212 10.75 19.47 -2.29
CA LEU A 212 10.43 18.80 -1.03
C LEU A 212 10.13 19.85 0.04
N ALA A 213 9.03 19.65 0.74
CA ALA A 213 8.65 20.46 1.89
C ALA A 213 9.03 19.73 3.19
N PHE A 214 9.56 20.48 4.16
CA PHE A 214 9.95 19.96 5.46
C PHE A 214 9.38 20.81 6.59
N PHE A 215 8.81 20.15 7.60
CA PHE A 215 8.14 20.80 8.72
C PHE A 215 8.52 20.14 10.05
N GLY A 216 8.33 20.88 11.14
CA GLY A 216 8.54 20.39 12.50
C GLY A 216 9.96 19.88 12.72
N SER A 217 10.10 18.67 13.26
CA SER A 217 11.40 18.02 13.50
C SER A 217 12.27 17.87 12.25
N LEU A 218 11.68 17.84 11.05
CA LEU A 218 12.40 17.72 9.78
C LEU A 218 12.74 19.07 9.15
N ALA A 219 12.35 20.22 9.70
CA ALA A 219 12.54 21.53 9.06
C ALA A 219 14.00 21.82 8.68
N HIS A 220 14.95 21.30 9.46
CA HIS A 220 16.39 21.41 9.21
C HIS A 220 16.84 20.73 7.89
N LEU A 221 16.06 19.77 7.37
CA LEU A 221 16.34 19.08 6.09
C LEU A 221 16.15 19.97 4.86
N THR A 222 15.58 21.16 5.02
CA THR A 222 15.61 22.21 3.99
C THR A 222 17.04 22.64 3.70
N GLU A 223 18.00 22.47 4.62
CA GLU A 223 19.43 22.75 4.36
C GLU A 223 20.10 21.54 3.67
N ARG A 224 20.81 21.77 2.57
CA ARG A 224 21.31 20.68 1.71
C ARG A 224 22.29 19.77 2.44
N ARG A 225 23.19 20.33 3.25
CA ARG A 225 24.16 19.51 3.97
C ARG A 225 23.47 18.67 5.04
N ALA A 226 22.50 19.24 5.76
CA ALA A 226 21.64 18.48 6.67
C ALA A 226 20.89 17.34 5.98
N PHE A 227 20.30 17.61 4.82
CA PHE A 227 19.63 16.59 4.02
C PHE A 227 20.55 15.41 3.64
N LEU A 228 21.75 15.72 3.14
CA LEU A 228 22.73 14.68 2.77
C LEU A 228 23.23 13.90 3.99
N ARG A 229 23.42 14.56 5.15
CA ARG A 229 23.76 13.88 6.41
C ARG A 229 22.65 12.95 6.87
N HIS A 230 21.39 13.36 6.75
CA HIS A 230 20.22 12.53 7.07
C HIS A 230 20.15 11.26 6.19
N LEU A 231 20.55 11.37 4.92
CA LEU A 231 20.58 10.23 4.00
C LEU A 231 21.83 9.35 4.12
N ALA A 232 22.91 9.82 4.76
CA ALA A 232 24.17 9.09 4.83
C ALA A 232 24.03 7.66 5.43
N PRO A 233 23.27 7.44 6.51
CA PRO A 233 23.08 6.09 7.06
C PRO A 233 22.45 5.13 6.05
N VAL A 234 21.44 5.59 5.30
CA VAL A 234 20.71 4.74 4.34
C VAL A 234 21.46 4.53 3.02
N GLN A 235 22.52 5.29 2.74
CA GLN A 235 23.42 5.05 1.60
C GLN A 235 24.28 3.79 1.82
N GLY A 236 24.78 3.60 3.04
CA GLY A 236 25.65 2.49 3.41
C GLY A 236 24.92 1.18 3.66
N THR A 237 23.64 1.22 4.02
CA THR A 237 22.86 0.03 4.37
C THR A 237 22.33 -0.72 3.15
N ARG A 238 22.11 -2.02 3.32
CA ARG A 238 21.44 -2.85 2.32
C ARG A 238 19.94 -2.58 2.35
N TRP A 239 19.39 -2.14 1.24
CA TRP A 239 17.95 -1.94 1.11
C TRP A 239 17.25 -3.28 0.91
N VAL A 240 16.13 -3.46 1.62
CA VAL A 240 15.37 -4.70 1.59
C VAL A 240 14.53 -4.71 0.32
N VAL A 241 14.92 -5.58 -0.60
CA VAL A 241 14.07 -6.04 -1.70
C VAL A 241 13.82 -7.51 -1.50
N TYR A 242 12.55 -7.87 -1.42
CA TYR A 242 12.11 -9.24 -1.26
C TYR A 242 11.55 -9.74 -2.59
N ALA A 243 11.93 -10.94 -3.02
CA ALA A 243 11.36 -11.59 -4.20
C ALA A 243 11.11 -13.07 -3.86
N LYS A 244 9.88 -13.54 -4.06
CA LYS A 244 9.51 -14.95 -3.89
C LYS A 244 8.58 -15.41 -5.00
N ALA A 245 8.55 -16.72 -5.24
CA ALA A 245 7.41 -17.34 -5.88
C ALA A 245 6.15 -17.18 -4.99
N PRO A 246 4.96 -16.91 -5.55
CA PRO A 246 3.70 -16.85 -4.82
C PRO A 246 3.49 -18.12 -3.98
N PHE A 247 3.12 -17.94 -2.71
CA PHE A 247 2.87 -19.06 -1.80
C PHE A 247 1.69 -19.96 -2.23
N ALA A 248 0.79 -19.45 -3.07
CA ALA A 248 -0.45 -20.13 -3.46
C ALA A 248 -0.93 -19.70 -4.87
N GLY A 249 0.00 -19.41 -5.79
CA GLY A 249 -0.32 -18.93 -7.15
C GLY A 249 -0.51 -17.41 -7.27
N PRO A 250 -0.48 -16.87 -8.50
CA PRO A 250 -0.63 -15.43 -8.77
C PRO A 250 -1.99 -14.86 -8.33
N GLU A 251 -3.07 -15.64 -8.41
CA GLU A 251 -4.43 -15.27 -8.00
C GLU A 251 -4.47 -14.94 -6.50
N ALA A 252 -3.78 -15.73 -5.67
CA ALA A 252 -3.69 -15.46 -4.23
C ALA A 252 -2.96 -14.13 -3.93
N VAL A 253 -1.97 -13.76 -4.75
CA VAL A 253 -1.27 -12.48 -4.63
C VAL A 253 -2.17 -11.34 -5.11
N LEU A 254 -2.88 -11.50 -6.22
CA LEU A 254 -3.86 -10.53 -6.69
C LEU A 254 -4.99 -10.32 -5.68
N ALA A 255 -5.55 -11.39 -5.12
CA ALA A 255 -6.57 -11.32 -4.07
C ALA A 255 -6.03 -10.67 -2.79
N TYR A 256 -4.74 -10.87 -2.49
CA TYR A 256 -4.07 -10.10 -1.44
C TYR A 256 -4.01 -8.61 -1.80
N LEU A 257 -3.53 -8.23 -2.99
CA LEU A 257 -3.35 -6.85 -3.44
C LEU A 257 -4.68 -6.10 -3.64
N SER A 258 -5.73 -6.76 -4.12
CA SER A 258 -7.05 -6.17 -4.37
C SER A 258 -7.66 -5.59 -3.10
N ARG A 259 -7.35 -6.20 -1.95
CA ARG A 259 -7.75 -5.67 -0.65
C ARG A 259 -7.07 -4.34 -0.36
N TYR A 260 -5.83 -4.10 -0.78
CA TYR A 260 -5.08 -2.88 -0.44
C TYR A 260 -5.27 -1.75 -1.44
N THR A 261 -5.50 -2.06 -2.72
CA THR A 261 -5.91 -1.04 -3.71
C THR A 261 -7.21 -0.35 -3.30
N HIS A 262 -8.04 -1.04 -2.51
CA HIS A 262 -9.39 -0.63 -2.13
C HIS A 262 -9.62 -0.56 -0.61
N ARG A 263 -8.57 -0.71 0.23
CA ARG A 263 -8.66 -0.56 1.69
C ARG A 263 -7.37 0.07 2.21
N VAL A 264 -7.50 1.20 2.89
CA VAL A 264 -6.36 2.11 3.05
C VAL A 264 -5.51 1.84 4.30
N ALA A 265 -6.11 1.58 5.47
CA ALA A 265 -5.33 1.52 6.72
C ALA A 265 -5.73 0.33 7.61
N ILE A 266 -6.99 0.26 8.03
CA ILE A 266 -7.48 -0.80 8.93
C ILE A 266 -8.84 -1.33 8.47
N SER A 267 -9.13 -2.59 8.77
CA SER A 267 -10.46 -3.18 8.61
C SER A 267 -11.17 -3.30 9.95
N ASN A 268 -12.51 -3.17 9.95
CA ASN A 268 -13.32 -3.35 11.16
C ASN A 268 -13.07 -4.71 11.83
N SER A 269 -12.78 -5.76 11.04
CA SER A 269 -12.47 -7.10 11.56
C SER A 269 -11.19 -7.19 12.40
N ARG A 270 -10.35 -6.14 12.40
CA ARG A 270 -9.15 -6.08 13.23
C ARG A 270 -9.41 -5.41 14.58
N LEU A 271 -10.51 -4.67 14.72
CA LEU A 271 -10.89 -3.99 15.96
C LEU A 271 -11.45 -5.03 16.94
N MET A 272 -10.91 -5.05 18.16
CA MET A 272 -11.27 -6.00 19.21
C MET A 272 -12.04 -5.34 20.34
N ALA A 273 -11.57 -4.17 20.79
CA ALA A 273 -12.20 -3.42 21.88
C ALA A 273 -12.04 -1.91 21.65
N PHE A 274 -12.96 -1.14 22.22
CA PHE A 274 -12.92 0.31 22.30
C PHE A 274 -13.58 0.73 23.61
N ASP A 275 -12.80 1.36 24.50
CA ASP A 275 -13.23 1.80 25.83
C ASP A 275 -13.38 3.33 25.92
N GLU A 276 -13.68 3.96 24.77
CA GLU A 276 -13.75 5.42 24.57
C GLU A 276 -12.41 6.15 24.62
N THR A 277 -11.41 5.62 25.35
CA THR A 277 -10.08 6.23 25.47
C THR A 277 -9.03 5.53 24.62
N SER A 278 -9.20 4.23 24.38
CA SER A 278 -8.23 3.35 23.75
C SER A 278 -8.92 2.42 22.74
N VAL A 279 -8.19 2.06 21.68
CA VAL A 279 -8.64 1.10 20.66
C VAL A 279 -7.68 -0.07 20.66
N THR A 280 -8.20 -1.26 20.97
CA THR A 280 -7.44 -2.52 20.85
C THR A 280 -7.70 -3.13 19.49
N PHE A 281 -6.63 -3.48 18.77
CA PHE A 281 -6.74 -4.14 17.48
C PHE A 281 -5.68 -5.23 17.28
N ARG A 282 -6.04 -6.26 16.50
CA ARG A 282 -5.11 -7.33 16.14
C ARG A 282 -4.15 -6.87 15.06
N TYR A 283 -2.87 -7.17 15.21
CA TYR A 283 -1.85 -6.97 14.19
C TYR A 283 -0.99 -8.21 14.03
N LYS A 284 -0.14 -8.20 13.01
CA LYS A 284 0.83 -9.28 12.79
C LYS A 284 2.22 -8.83 13.23
N ASP A 285 2.80 -9.55 14.18
CA ASP A 285 4.20 -9.33 14.57
C ASP A 285 5.12 -10.16 13.68
N TYR A 286 5.71 -9.50 12.68
CA TYR A 286 6.62 -10.13 11.73
C TYR A 286 8.00 -10.45 12.33
N ARG A 287 8.28 -10.03 13.58
CA ARG A 287 9.48 -10.45 14.31
C ARG A 287 9.33 -11.84 14.94
N ARG A 288 8.09 -12.35 15.01
CA ARG A 288 7.77 -13.68 15.55
C ARG A 288 7.51 -14.66 14.42
N ASP A 289 7.71 -15.94 14.68
CA ASP A 289 7.49 -17.01 13.71
C ASP A 289 6.23 -17.83 14.01
N GLY A 290 5.68 -18.50 12.98
CA GLY A 290 4.58 -19.45 13.14
C GLY A 290 3.26 -18.83 13.64
N ALA A 291 2.60 -19.53 14.56
CA ALA A 291 1.31 -19.16 15.13
C ALA A 291 1.37 -17.93 16.03
N ASP A 292 2.55 -17.58 16.55
CA ASP A 292 2.80 -16.44 17.45
C ASP A 292 2.87 -15.10 16.72
N ARG A 293 2.56 -15.10 15.42
CA ARG A 293 2.51 -13.91 14.56
C ARG A 293 1.26 -13.08 14.74
N GLN A 294 0.28 -13.46 15.57
CA GLN A 294 -1.03 -12.80 15.70
C GLN A 294 -1.36 -12.36 17.11
#